data_AF-A0A080LRQ1-F1
#
_entry.id   AF-A0A080LRQ1-F1
#
_cell.length_a   1.000
_cell.length_b   1.000
_cell.length_c   1.000
_cell.angle_alpha   90.00
_cell.angle_beta   90.00
_cell.angle_gamma   90.00
#
_symmetry.space_group_name_H-M   'P 1'
#
loop_
_entity.id
_entity.type
_entity.pdbx_description
1 polymer ?
#
loop_
_entity_poly.entity_id
_entity_poly.type
_entity_poly.pdbx_seq_one_letter_code
_entity_poly.pdbx_strand_id
1 'polypeptide(L)'
;MSMYTLNGIVQNVFTKAASVDKETGEQRPATENVQILGENTLANGEKRFEMVTMKVHAGDAYRKLQGKFVRVPVGMFVKDGQALWYALKTETQPITG
;
A
#
# COMPACT_ATOMS: atom_id res chain seq x y z
N MET A 1 6.10 13.47 -11.04
CA MET A 1 5.61 12.34 -10.22
C MET A 1 4.54 11.65 -11.02
N SER A 2 4.77 10.43 -11.50
CA SER A 2 3.74 9.64 -12.17
C SER A 2 2.78 9.08 -11.13
N MET A 3 1.50 9.34 -11.32
CA MET A 3 0.41 8.81 -10.51
C MET A 3 0.00 7.47 -11.14
N TYR A 4 0.22 6.37 -10.42
CA TYR A 4 -0.23 5.05 -10.82
C TYR A 4 -1.53 4.72 -10.11
N THR A 5 -2.31 3.79 -10.66
CA THR A 5 -3.50 3.26 -9.98
C THR A 5 -3.24 1.81 -9.59
N LEU A 6 -3.20 1.52 -8.30
CA LEU A 6 -3.18 0.16 -7.78
C LEU A 6 -4.61 -0.37 -7.77
N ASN A 7 -4.83 -1.44 -8.54
CA ASN A 7 -6.09 -2.15 -8.59
C ASN A 7 -5.92 -3.50 -7.90
N GLY A 8 -6.80 -3.81 -6.95
CA GLY A 8 -6.66 -5.06 -6.20
C GLY A 8 -7.68 -5.23 -5.08
N ILE A 9 -7.54 -6.33 -4.36
CA ILE A 9 -8.42 -6.65 -3.21
C ILE A 9 -7.73 -6.22 -1.93
N VAL A 10 -8.43 -5.49 -1.07
CA VAL A 10 -7.92 -5.19 0.29
C VAL A 10 -7.95 -6.46 1.11
N GLN A 11 -6.78 -7.05 1.37
CA GLN A 11 -6.67 -8.30 2.11
C GLN A 11 -6.59 -8.08 3.61
N ASN A 12 -5.89 -7.04 4.05
CA ASN A 12 -5.67 -6.80 5.47
C ASN A 12 -5.41 -5.32 5.77
N VAL A 13 -5.68 -4.91 7.01
CA VAL A 13 -5.33 -3.59 7.53
C VAL A 13 -4.88 -3.75 8.97
N PHE A 14 -3.68 -3.27 9.29
CA PHE A 14 -3.07 -3.45 10.59
C PHE A 14 -2.30 -2.21 11.05
N THR A 15 -2.24 -2.04 12.37
CA THR A 15 -1.48 -0.96 13.00
C THR A 15 -0.12 -1.51 13.38
N LYS A 16 0.95 -0.85 12.93
CA LYS A 16 2.31 -1.11 13.41
C LYS A 16 2.55 -0.21 14.61
N ALA A 17 2.88 -0.82 15.75
CA ALA A 17 3.17 -0.08 16.98
C ALA A 17 4.35 0.89 16.78
N ALA A 18 4.35 1.96 17.57
CA ALA A 18 5.49 2.87 17.65
C ALA A 18 6.76 2.08 18.06
N SER A 19 7.89 2.44 17.49
CA SER A 19 9.16 1.77 17.78
C SER A 19 10.28 2.80 17.89
N VAL A 20 11.20 2.60 18.82
CA VAL A 20 12.43 3.40 18.89
C VAL A 20 13.52 2.66 18.14
N ASP A 21 14.21 3.36 17.24
CA ASP A 21 15.41 2.82 16.63
C ASP A 21 16.50 2.66 17.70
N LYS A 22 17.03 1.44 17.84
CA LYS A 22 17.99 1.13 18.90
C LYS A 22 19.37 1.71 18.65
N GLU A 23 19.71 2.02 17.39
CA GLU A 23 21.01 2.56 17.00
C GLU A 23 20.98 4.09 16.98
N THR A 24 19.90 4.68 16.47
CA THR A 24 19.81 6.15 16.30
C THR A 24 19.00 6.85 17.40
N GLY A 25 18.25 6.10 18.22
CA GLY A 25 17.34 6.65 19.22
C GLY A 25 16.08 7.30 18.62
N GLU A 26 15.87 7.20 17.31
CA GLU A 26 14.77 7.86 16.60
C GLU A 26 13.43 7.21 16.96
N GLN A 27 12.47 8.02 17.44
CA GLN A 27 11.11 7.55 17.72
C GLN A 27 10.30 7.49 16.43
N ARG A 28 9.94 6.28 16.00
CA ARG A 28 9.02 6.06 14.89
C ARG A 28 7.60 5.96 15.45
N PRO A 29 6.67 6.86 15.06
CA PRO A 29 5.30 6.81 15.54
C PRO A 29 4.59 5.57 15.00
N ALA A 30 3.48 5.19 15.64
CA ALA A 30 2.62 4.13 15.16
C ALA A 30 2.09 4.47 13.75
N THR A 31 1.92 3.45 12.91
CA THR A 31 1.46 3.63 11.53
C THR A 31 0.32 2.68 11.20
N GLU A 32 -0.70 3.18 10.50
CA GLU A 32 -1.69 2.34 9.85
C GLU A 32 -1.11 1.82 8.52
N ASN A 33 -1.29 0.54 8.25
CA ASN A 33 -0.80 -0.10 7.04
C ASN A 33 -1.92 -0.94 6.42
N VAL A 34 -2.03 -0.88 5.10
CA VAL A 34 -2.96 -1.70 4.31
C VAL A 34 -2.17 -2.68 3.47
N GLN A 35 -2.73 -3.88 3.28
CA GLN A 35 -2.24 -4.87 2.34
C GLN A 35 -3.27 -5.06 1.23
N ILE A 36 -2.87 -4.78 0.00
CA ILE A 36 -3.69 -4.93 -1.19
C ILE A 36 -3.06 -6.01 -2.07
N LEU A 37 -3.86 -7.01 -2.42
CA LEU A 37 -3.46 -8.02 -3.40
C LEU A 37 -3.70 -7.47 -4.80
N GLY A 38 -2.62 -6.99 -5.43
CA GLY A 38 -2.62 -6.48 -6.79
C GLY A 38 -2.24 -7.55 -7.80
N GLU A 39 -2.63 -7.34 -9.05
CA GLU A 39 -2.20 -8.13 -10.19
C GLU A 39 -1.15 -7.34 -10.99
N ASN A 40 -0.01 -7.95 -11.25
CA ASN A 40 1.04 -7.40 -12.10
C ASN A 40 1.17 -8.26 -13.36
N THR A 41 1.19 -7.63 -14.54
CA THR A 41 1.39 -8.31 -15.81
C THR A 41 2.88 -8.31 -16.14
N LEU A 42 3.47 -9.50 -16.18
CA LEU A 42 4.87 -9.70 -16.51
C LEU A 42 5.11 -9.48 -18.02
N ALA A 43 6.36 -9.27 -18.42
CA ALA A 43 6.72 -9.01 -19.82
C ALA A 43 6.36 -10.18 -20.77
N ASN A 44 6.24 -11.40 -20.25
CA ASN A 44 5.78 -12.59 -20.98
C ASN A 44 4.25 -12.68 -21.09
N GLY A 45 3.50 -11.73 -20.53
CA GLY A 45 2.03 -11.72 -20.51
C GLY A 45 1.40 -12.51 -19.36
N GLU A 46 2.19 -13.18 -18.52
CA GLU A 46 1.66 -13.89 -17.35
C GLU A 46 1.26 -12.92 -16.24
N LYS A 47 0.29 -13.36 -15.43
CA LYS A 47 -0.21 -12.60 -14.29
C LYS A 47 0.49 -13.07 -13.02
N ARG A 48 1.11 -12.13 -12.31
CA ARG A 48 1.67 -12.35 -10.98
C ARG A 48 0.85 -11.58 -9.95
N PHE A 49 0.30 -12.28 -8.97
CA PHE A 49 -0.31 -11.62 -7.82
C PHE A 49 0.77 -11.18 -6.84
N GLU A 50 0.65 -9.95 -6.36
CA GLU A 50 1.61 -9.34 -5.45
C GLU A 50 0.87 -8.72 -4.26
N MET A 51 1.33 -9.04 -3.05
CA MET A 51 0.84 -8.38 -1.86
C MET A 51 1.58 -7.07 -1.67
N VAL A 52 0.89 -5.96 -1.94
CA VAL A 52 1.43 -4.62 -1.77
C VAL A 52 1.08 -4.13 -0.36
N THR A 53 2.09 -3.85 0.46
CA THR A 53 1.90 -3.26 1.79
C THR A 53 2.26 -1.78 1.76
N MET A 54 1.31 -0.91 2.10
CA MET A 54 1.55 0.54 2.14
C MET A 54 1.14 1.13 3.47
N LYS A 55 1.94 2.08 3.97
CA LYS A 55 1.54 2.96 5.06
C LYS A 55 0.50 3.94 4.55
N VAL A 56 -0.62 4.06 5.25
CA VAL A 56 -1.74 4.94 4.88
C VAL A 56 -2.12 5.86 6.03
N HIS A 57 -2.74 7.00 5.70
CA HIS A 57 -3.30 7.90 6.71
C HIS A 57 -4.74 7.53 7.10
N ALA A 58 -5.49 6.91 6.18
CA ALA A 58 -6.91 6.59 6.35
C ALA A 58 -7.16 5.08 6.57
N GLY A 59 -6.50 4.47 7.56
CA GLY A 59 -6.62 3.03 7.85
C GLY A 59 -8.08 2.55 8.00
N ASP A 60 -8.92 3.34 8.65
CA ASP A 60 -10.34 3.01 8.85
C ASP A 60 -11.16 2.94 7.56
N ALA A 61 -10.82 3.75 6.55
CA ALA A 61 -11.47 3.69 5.24
C ALA A 61 -11.18 2.35 4.56
N TYR A 62 -9.94 1.86 4.64
CA TYR A 62 -9.55 0.57 4.11
C TYR A 62 -10.14 -0.60 4.91
N ARG A 63 -10.28 -0.48 6.24
CA ARG A 63 -10.91 -1.53 7.08
C ARG A 63 -12.33 -1.83 6.61
N LYS A 64 -13.11 -0.79 6.28
CA LYS A 64 -14.48 -0.93 5.74
C LYS A 64 -14.55 -1.58 4.36
N LEU A 65 -13.42 -1.61 3.65
CA LEU A 65 -13.30 -2.16 2.31
C LEU A 65 -12.52 -3.48 2.28
N GLN A 66 -12.21 -4.09 3.43
CA GLN A 66 -11.59 -5.42 3.48
C GLN A 66 -12.43 -6.44 2.70
N GLY A 67 -11.76 -7.27 1.90
CA GLY A 67 -12.36 -8.23 0.98
C GLY A 67 -12.93 -7.62 -0.31
N LYS A 68 -12.94 -6.29 -0.46
CA LYS A 68 -13.46 -5.61 -1.65
C LYS A 68 -12.35 -5.25 -2.63
N PHE A 69 -12.73 -5.20 -3.91
CA PHE A 69 -11.90 -4.66 -4.96
C PHE A 69 -11.90 -3.12 -4.89
N VAL A 70 -10.71 -2.53 -4.92
CA VAL A 70 -10.50 -1.08 -4.79
C VAL A 70 -9.56 -0.59 -5.88
N ARG A 71 -9.71 0.69 -6.22
CA ARG A 71 -8.75 1.43 -7.06
C ARG A 71 -8.15 2.56 -6.24
N VAL A 72 -6.83 2.53 -6.07
CA VAL A 72 -6.12 3.47 -5.20
C VAL A 72 -5.08 4.22 -6.02
N PRO A 73 -5.07 5.56 -6.00
CA PRO A 73 -3.98 6.32 -6.59
C PRO A 73 -2.73 6.22 -5.73
N VAL A 74 -1.64 5.72 -6.31
CA VAL A 74 -0.39 5.43 -5.61
C VAL A 74 0.80 6.04 -6.33
N GLY A 75 1.84 6.30 -5.57
CA GLY A 75 3.18 6.51 -6.11
C GLY A 75 3.92 5.18 -6.19
N MET A 76 4.78 5.04 -7.21
CA MET A 76 5.66 3.89 -7.38
C MET A 76 7.07 4.36 -7.64
N PHE A 77 8.05 3.67 -7.04
CA PHE A 77 9.45 3.78 -7.42
C PHE A 77 10.11 2.41 -7.38
N VAL A 78 11.20 2.24 -8.14
CA VAL A 78 11.98 1.01 -8.13
C VAL A 78 13.17 1.18 -7.19
N LYS A 79 13.38 0.22 -6.30
CA LYS A 79 14.57 0.13 -5.45
C LYS A 79 15.04 -1.31 -5.44
N ASP A 80 16.33 -1.53 -5.70
CA ASP A 80 16.95 -2.86 -5.72
C ASP A 80 16.21 -3.86 -6.64
N GLY A 81 15.69 -3.36 -7.77
CA GLY A 81 14.92 -4.17 -8.74
C GLY A 81 13.49 -4.52 -8.32
N GLN A 82 13.02 -4.03 -7.17
CA GLN A 82 11.65 -4.24 -6.68
C GLN A 82 10.82 -2.97 -6.81
N ALA A 83 9.58 -3.11 -7.28
CA ALA A 83 8.61 -2.04 -7.28
C ALA A 83 8.09 -1.80 -5.86
N LEU A 84 8.39 -0.63 -5.31
CA LEU A 84 7.88 -0.18 -4.02
C LEU A 84 6.76 0.83 -4.26
N TRP A 85 5.64 0.58 -3.60
CA TRP A 85 4.42 1.36 -3.71
C TRP A 85 4.21 2.16 -2.44
N TYR A 86 3.73 3.39 -2.58
CA TYR A 86 3.45 4.25 -1.44
C TYR A 86 2.16 5.04 -1.63
N ALA A 87 1.51 5.29 -0.51
CA ALA A 87 0.33 6.13 -0.44
C ALA A 87 0.67 7.58 -0.77
N LEU A 88 -0.17 8.24 -1.57
CA LEU A 88 -0.01 9.67 -1.84
C LEU A 88 -0.43 10.48 -0.60
N LYS A 89 0.32 11.53 -0.25
CA LYS A 89 0.01 12.39 0.92
C LYS A 89 -1.37 13.06 0.83
N THR A 90 -1.88 13.27 -0.38
CA THR A 90 -3.19 13.85 -0.68
C THR A 90 -4.18 12.79 -1.18
N GLU A 91 -4.05 11.54 -0.73
CA GLU A 91 -4.89 10.43 -1.18
C GLU A 91 -6.38 10.77 -1.12
N THR A 92 -7.05 10.75 -2.28
CA THR A 92 -8.50 10.59 -2.36
C THR A 92 -8.81 9.21 -1.78
N GLN A 93 -9.83 9.12 -0.91
CA GLN A 93 -10.19 7.85 -0.26
C GLN A 93 -10.37 6.71 -1.30
N PRO A 94 -10.02 5.46 -0.95
CA PRO A 94 -10.17 4.32 -1.85
C PRO A 94 -11.62 4.26 -2.35
N ILE A 95 -11.78 4.27 -3.67
CA ILE A 95 -13.08 4.10 -4.31
C ILE A 95 -13.30 2.61 -4.58
N THR A 96 -14.54 2.17 -4.36
CA THR A 96 -14.94 0.81 -4.75
C THR A 96 -14.99 0.75 -6.27
N GLY A 97 -14.33 -0.25 -6.84
CA GLY A 97 -14.18 -0.41 -8.29
C GLY A 97 -15.27 -1.23 -8.95
#